data_AF-A0A8S3G4D6-F1
#
_entry.id   AF-A0A8S3G4D6-F1
#
_cell.length_a   1.000
_cell.length_b   1.000
_cell.length_c   1.000
_cell.angle_alpha   90.00
_cell.angle_beta   90.00
_cell.angle_gamma   90.00
#
_symmetry.space_group_name_H-M   'P 1'
#
loop_
_entity.id
_entity.type
_entity.pdbx_description
1 polymer ?
#
loop_
_entity_poly.entity_id
_entity_poly.type
_entity_poly.pdbx_seq_one_letter_code
_entity_poly.pdbx_strand_id
1 'polypeptide(L)'
;FDDDARINNFQFSQLTSNMLRGASVSTNYDMSSIYSRAPMTKRVKPIRPSKTSEPTGLRTYNDIVNSGAYAEPDYQPRPIKTRTDQEKDRLAHLMAYGVDPTKVIY
;
A
#
# COMPACT_ATOMS: atom_id res chain seq x y z
N PHE A 1 4.88 -1.97 -36.27
CA PHE A 1 5.53 -3.15 -35.67
C PHE A 1 6.93 -2.84 -35.12
N ASP A 2 7.56 -1.71 -35.45
CA ASP A 2 8.90 -1.36 -34.92
C ASP A 2 8.88 -0.56 -33.61
N ASP A 3 7.76 0.07 -33.25
CA ASP A 3 7.67 0.89 -32.04
C ASP A 3 7.63 0.06 -30.75
N ASP A 4 6.97 -1.11 -30.79
CA ASP A 4 6.89 -2.03 -29.66
C ASP A 4 8.27 -2.60 -29.28
N ALA A 5 9.13 -2.84 -30.28
CA ALA A 5 10.50 -3.32 -30.07
C ALA A 5 11.40 -2.24 -29.45
N ARG A 6 11.21 -0.96 -29.83
CA ARG A 6 11.97 0.17 -29.28
C ARG A 6 11.63 0.45 -27.83
N ILE A 7 10.34 0.35 -27.47
CA ILE A 7 9.86 0.56 -26.09
C ILE A 7 10.40 -0.53 -25.17
N ASN A 8 10.39 -1.78 -25.62
CA ASN A 8 10.89 -2.92 -24.85
C ASN A 8 12.40 -2.82 -24.57
N ASN A 9 13.20 -2.43 -25.56
CA ASN A 9 14.64 -2.25 -25.39
C ASN A 9 15.00 -1.12 -24.41
N PHE A 10 14.26 -0.01 -24.44
CA PHE A 10 14.47 1.09 -23.50
C PHE A 10 14.15 0.68 -22.06
N GLN A 11 13.03 0.01 -21.84
CA GLN A 11 12.64 -0.53 -20.53
C GLN A 11 13.67 -1.53 -19.99
N PHE A 12 14.18 -2.41 -20.85
CA PHE A 12 15.21 -3.38 -20.50
C PHE A 12 16.52 -2.71 -20.03
N SER A 13 16.98 -1.66 -20.72
CA SER A 13 18.20 -0.93 -20.34
C SER A 13 18.10 -0.21 -18.98
N GLN A 14 16.90 0.25 -18.62
CA GLN A 14 16.66 0.90 -17.34
C GLN A 14 16.60 -0.13 -16.20
N LEU A 15 16.05 -1.31 -16.45
CA LEU A 15 16.02 -2.39 -15.47
C LEU A 15 17.44 -2.89 -15.15
N THR A 16 18.26 -3.13 -16.17
CA THR A 16 19.64 -3.61 -15.97
C THR A 16 20.50 -2.60 -15.23
N SER A 17 20.41 -1.31 -15.57
CA SER A 17 21.16 -0.26 -14.89
C SER A 17 20.75 -0.06 -13.43
N ASN A 18 19.46 -0.20 -13.10
CA ASN A 18 18.98 -0.10 -11.71
C ASN A 18 19.41 -1.31 -10.87
N MET A 19 19.37 -2.53 -11.43
CA MET A 19 19.86 -3.73 -10.75
C MET A 19 21.36 -3.64 -10.43
N LEU A 20 22.18 -3.17 -11.37
CA LEU A 20 23.63 -3.01 -11.17
C LEU A 20 23.97 -1.96 -10.10
N ARG A 21 23.14 -0.94 -9.94
CA ARG A 21 23.32 0.13 -8.93
C ARG A 21 22.78 -0.24 -7.55
N GLY A 22 22.21 -1.43 -7.38
CA GLY A 22 21.56 -1.85 -6.13
C GLY A 22 20.31 -1.02 -5.81
N ALA A 23 19.76 -0.30 -6.78
CA ALA A 23 18.55 0.48 -6.61
C ALA A 23 17.33 -0.45 -6.74
N SER A 24 16.36 -0.30 -5.85
CA SER A 24 15.11 -1.05 -5.95
C SER A 24 14.38 -0.65 -7.23
N VAL A 25 14.01 -1.63 -8.05
CA VAL A 25 13.16 -1.40 -9.22
C VAL A 25 11.82 -0.83 -8.76
N SER A 26 11.40 0.29 -9.34
CA SER A 26 10.09 0.89 -9.06
C SER A 26 8.99 -0.10 -9.43
N THR A 27 8.14 -0.46 -8.45
CA THR A 27 6.91 -1.23 -8.69
C THR A 27 5.77 -0.36 -9.22
N ASN A 28 6.02 0.94 -9.40
CA ASN A 28 5.07 1.84 -10.06
C ASN A 28 5.31 1.76 -11.57
N TYR A 29 4.52 0.91 -12.22
CA TYR A 29 4.40 0.89 -13.68
C TYR A 29 3.28 1.86 -14.07
N ASP A 30 3.53 2.75 -15.03
CA ASP A 30 2.46 3.54 -15.63
C ASP A 30 1.63 2.61 -16.54
N MET A 31 0.52 2.10 -16.00
CA MET A 31 -0.51 1.48 -16.82
C MET A 31 -1.12 2.56 -17.72
N SER A 32 -0.86 2.49 -19.02
CA SER A 32 -1.41 3.41 -20.02
C SER A 32 -2.92 3.19 -20.31
N SER A 33 -3.65 2.51 -19.42
CA SER A 33 -5.08 2.24 -19.59
C SER A 33 -5.98 2.86 -18.50
N ILE A 34 -6.71 3.90 -18.93
CA ILE A 34 -8.15 4.17 -18.68
C ILE A 34 -8.62 4.35 -17.22
N TYR A 35 -7.80 4.79 -16.28
CA TYR A 35 -8.33 5.30 -15.01
C TYR A 35 -7.71 6.64 -14.66
N SER A 36 -8.52 7.70 -14.73
CA SER A 36 -8.16 8.99 -14.13
C SER A 36 -7.81 8.73 -12.67
N ARG A 37 -6.58 9.04 -12.29
CA ARG A 37 -6.10 8.88 -10.91
C ARG A 37 -7.14 9.52 -9.97
N ALA A 38 -7.69 8.73 -9.04
CA ALA A 38 -8.51 9.29 -7.97
C ALA A 38 -7.70 10.41 -7.29
N PRO A 39 -8.34 11.54 -6.90
CA PRO A 39 -7.62 12.65 -6.29
C PRO A 39 -6.85 12.14 -5.08
N MET A 40 -5.55 12.42 -5.04
CA MET A 40 -4.71 12.06 -3.91
C MET A 40 -5.35 12.61 -2.64
N THR A 41 -5.84 11.72 -1.77
CA THR A 41 -6.25 12.13 -0.42
C THR A 41 -5.04 12.81 0.20
N LYS A 42 -5.23 14.05 0.69
CA LYS A 42 -4.16 14.82 1.33
C LYS A 42 -3.46 13.92 2.33
N ARG A 43 -2.17 13.63 2.07
CA ARG A 43 -1.35 12.84 2.99
C ARG A 43 -1.38 13.57 4.34
N VAL A 44 -2.02 12.98 5.34
CA VAL A 44 -1.94 13.48 6.71
C VAL A 44 -0.46 13.40 7.06
N LYS A 45 0.17 14.57 7.26
CA LYS A 45 1.56 14.62 7.69
C LYS A 45 1.63 13.86 9.02
N PRO A 46 2.55 12.90 9.18
CA PRO A 46 2.73 12.27 10.48
C PRO A 46 2.96 13.38 11.50
N ILE A 47 2.20 13.35 12.59
CA ILE A 47 2.44 14.22 13.75
C ILE A 47 3.84 13.85 14.23
N ARG A 48 4.83 14.65 13.82
CA ARG A 48 6.18 14.51 14.36
C ARG A 48 6.09 15.04 15.78
N PRO A 49 6.46 14.25 16.80
CA PRO A 49 6.58 14.79 18.15
C PRO A 49 7.54 15.99 18.09
N SER A 50 7.14 17.07 18.75
CA SER A 50 7.94 18.27 18.85
C SER A 50 9.29 17.92 19.47
N LYS A 51 10.40 18.23 18.78
CA LYS A 51 11.77 18.02 19.31
C LYS A 51 12.04 18.80 20.61
N THR A 52 11.18 19.74 20.96
CA THR A 52 11.33 20.64 22.11
C THR A 52 10.75 20.08 23.42
N SER A 53 10.02 18.97 23.40
CA SER A 53 9.41 18.39 24.61
C SER A 53 10.04 17.09 25.09
N GLU A 54 11.06 16.57 24.40
CA GLU A 54 11.78 15.40 24.86
C GLU A 54 13.12 15.81 25.50
N PRO A 55 13.46 15.30 26.68
CA PRO A 55 14.75 15.58 27.31
C PRO A 55 15.86 15.09 26.38
N THR A 56 16.79 15.99 26.04
CA THR A 56 18.01 15.73 25.27
C THR A 56 18.92 14.78 26.07
N GLY A 57 18.72 13.47 25.93
CA GLY A 57 19.52 12.45 26.61
C GLY A 57 19.12 11.02 26.26
N LEU A 58 20.01 10.06 26.55
CA LEU A 58 19.66 8.64 26.55
C LEU A 58 18.53 8.41 27.56
N ARG A 59 17.40 7.85 27.11
CA ARG A 59 16.28 7.51 27.99
C ARG A 59 16.74 6.54 29.08
N THR A 60 16.42 6.84 30.33
CA THR A 60 16.65 5.89 31.42
C THR A 60 15.64 4.75 31.35
N TYR A 61 15.94 3.62 31.99
CA TYR A 61 15.01 2.49 32.09
C TYR A 61 13.63 2.92 32.63
N ASN A 62 13.62 3.78 33.64
CA ASN A 62 12.38 4.29 34.23
C ASN A 62 11.56 5.12 33.22
N ASP A 63 12.22 5.91 32.37
CA ASP A 63 11.53 6.69 31.34
C ASP A 63 10.86 5.78 30.29
N ILE A 64 11.51 4.67 29.94
CA ILE A 64 10.99 3.69 28.98
C ILE A 64 9.76 2.97 29.58
N VAL A 65 9.85 2.55 30.84
CA VAL A 65 8.72 1.90 31.52
C VAL A 65 7.55 2.86 31.67
N ASN A 66 7.79 4.10 32.09
CA ASN A 66 6.76 5.12 32.24
C ASN A 66 6.10 5.53 30.91
N SER A 67 6.82 5.38 29.78
CA SER A 67 6.26 5.64 28.45
C SER A 67 5.25 4.59 27.99
N GLY A 68 5.05 3.50 28.76
CA GLY A 68 4.16 2.42 28.38
C GLY A 68 4.74 1.52 27.29
N ALA A 69 6.07 1.53 27.07
CA ALA A 69 6.72 0.74 26.03
C ALA A 69 6.49 -0.78 26.16
N TYR A 70 6.22 -1.23 27.39
CA TYR A 70 5.92 -2.63 27.70
C TYR A 70 4.43 -2.89 27.99
N ALA A 71 3.58 -1.87 27.86
CA ALA A 71 2.14 -2.09 27.98
C ALA A 71 1.66 -2.90 26.77
N GLU A 72 0.83 -3.90 27.01
CA GLU A 72 0.19 -4.66 25.94
C GLU A 72 -0.67 -3.69 25.12
N PRO A 73 -0.53 -3.66 23.77
CA PRO A 73 -1.36 -2.80 22.96
C PRO A 73 -2.83 -3.17 23.19
N ASP A 74 -3.68 -2.17 23.45
CA ASP A 74 -5.13 -2.35 23.51
C ASP A 74 -5.66 -2.67 22.11
N TYR A 75 -5.45 -3.91 21.69
CA TYR A 75 -5.89 -4.41 20.40
C TYR A 75 -7.39 -4.58 20.43
N GLN A 76 -8.10 -3.56 19.95
CA GLN A 76 -9.53 -3.62 19.72
C GLN A 76 -9.76 -4.11 18.27
N PRO A 77 -10.11 -5.38 18.04
CA PRO A 77 -10.45 -5.83 16.71
C PRO A 77 -11.66 -5.04 16.22
N ARG A 78 -11.52 -4.42 15.04
CA ARG A 78 -12.68 -3.77 14.40
C ARG A 78 -13.70 -4.86 14.09
N PRO A 79 -14.98 -4.70 14.45
CA PRO A 79 -16.00 -5.68 14.10
C PRO A 79 -16.08 -5.77 12.58
N ILE A 80 -15.74 -6.95 12.05
CA ILE A 80 -15.94 -7.27 10.64
C ILE A 80 -17.45 -7.42 10.45
N LYS A 81 -18.04 -6.63 9.56
CA LYS A 81 -19.45 -6.79 9.18
C LYS A 81 -19.65 -8.22 8.72
N THR A 82 -20.64 -8.92 9.29
CA THR A 82 -21.05 -10.24 8.82
C THR A 82 -21.46 -10.12 7.35
N ARG A 83 -20.83 -10.91 6.48
CA ARG A 83 -21.15 -10.90 5.05
C ARG A 83 -22.61 -11.22 4.83
N THR A 84 -23.29 -10.39 4.03
CA THR A 84 -24.67 -10.66 3.62
C THR A 84 -24.72 -11.82 2.64
N ASP A 85 -25.87 -12.47 2.50
CA ASP A 85 -25.99 -13.62 1.57
C ASP A 85 -25.71 -13.20 0.12
N GLN A 86 -26.03 -11.95 -0.26
CA GLN A 86 -25.68 -11.38 -1.57
C GLN A 86 -24.16 -11.31 -1.80
N GLU A 87 -23.37 -10.99 -0.77
CA GLU A 87 -21.91 -10.96 -0.88
C GLU A 87 -21.32 -12.37 -0.99
N LYS A 88 -21.95 -13.36 -0.36
CA LYS A 88 -21.56 -14.78 -0.50
C LYS A 88 -21.84 -15.27 -1.92
N ASP A 89 -23.01 -14.95 -2.47
CA ASP A 89 -23.38 -15.34 -3.83
C ASP A 89 -22.46 -14.66 -4.86
N ARG A 90 -22.18 -13.37 -4.69
CA ARG A 90 -21.21 -12.66 -5.54
C ARG A 90 -19.83 -13.31 -5.49
N LEU A 91 -19.36 -13.67 -4.29
CA LEU A 91 -18.08 -14.35 -4.13
C LEU A 91 -18.09 -15.74 -4.75
N ALA A 92 -19.17 -16.50 -4.60
CA ALA A 92 -19.32 -17.83 -5.20
C ALA A 92 -19.24 -17.75 -6.73
N HIS A 93 -19.93 -16.78 -7.34
CA HIS A 93 -19.86 -16.54 -8.78
C HIS A 93 -18.46 -16.12 -9.24
N LEU A 94 -17.81 -15.23 -8.49
CA LEU A 94 -16.45 -14.81 -8.78
C LEU A 94 -15.46 -15.99 -8.71
N MET A 95 -15.62 -16.90 -7.76
CA MET A 95 -14.76 -18.08 -7.62
C MET A 95 -15.02 -19.13 -8.70
N ALA A 96 -16.28 -19.33 -9.07
CA ALA A 96 -16.67 -20.33 -10.05
C ALA A 96 -16.35 -19.89 -11.50
N TYR A 97 -16.59 -18.61 -11.81
CA TYR A 97 -16.53 -18.12 -13.19
C TYR A 97 -15.47 -17.04 -13.43
N GLY A 98 -14.78 -16.57 -12.39
CA GLY A 98 -13.79 -15.49 -12.50
C GLY A 98 -14.39 -14.12 -12.82
N VAL A 99 -15.73 -14.01 -12.87
CA VAL A 99 -16.45 -12.80 -13.27
C VAL A 99 -17.35 -12.34 -12.14
N ASP A 100 -17.28 -11.06 -11.85
CA ASP A 100 -18.17 -10.43 -10.89
C ASP A 100 -19.51 -10.09 -11.56
N PRO A 101 -20.63 -10.69 -11.12
CA PRO A 101 -21.94 -10.48 -11.74
C PRO A 101 -22.42 -9.03 -11.64
N THR A 102 -21.86 -8.24 -10.71
CA THR A 102 -22.21 -6.82 -10.55
C THR A 102 -21.43 -5.90 -11.48
N LYS A 103 -20.38 -6.41 -12.15
CA LYS A 103 -19.54 -5.64 -13.07
C LYS A 103 -20.03 -5.85 -14.50
N VAL A 104 -21.23 -5.34 -14.80
CA VAL A 104 -21.72 -5.25 -16.19
C VAL A 104 -20.88 -4.19 -16.89
N ILE A 105 -20.07 -4.62 -17.86
CA ILE A 105 -19.30 -3.74 -18.74
C ILE A 105 -20.26 -3.30 -19.85
N TYR A 106 -20.60 -2.01 -19.89
CA TYR A 106 -21.22 -1.38 -21.06
C TYR A 106 -20.17 -1.07 -22.12
#